data_AF-A0A2N2BUJ2-F1
#
_entry.id   AF-A0A2N2BUJ2-F1
#
_cell.length_a   1.000
_cell.length_b   1.000
_cell.length_c   1.000
_cell.angle_alpha   90.00
_cell.angle_beta   90.00
_cell.angle_gamma   90.00
#
_symmetry.space_group_name_H-M   'P 1'
#
loop_
_entity.id
_entity.type
_entity.pdbx_description
1 polymer ?
#
loop_
_entity_poly.entity_id
_entity_poly.type
_entity_poly.pdbx_seq_one_letter_code
_entity_poly.pdbx_strand_id
1 'polypeptide(L)'
;MFKYTTDDQHPYYFDKKIMDSGQAIRIEFQEEWTKTTVYFNISLVIKNKNKDPYPALEQTGKDGLKGLLWARNKVLEFEKFIREDARYNKSKIIMICRWDDSRRRDAYFYGLSKYGYKYGMLYGSKAILKQI
;
A
#
# COMPACT_ATOMS: atom_id res chain seq x y z
N MET A 1 8.82 9.15 -8.29
CA MET A 1 8.99 9.86 -7.01
C MET A 1 7.63 9.92 -6.35
N PHE A 2 7.53 9.54 -5.08
CA PHE A 2 6.26 9.59 -4.35
C PHE A 2 5.77 11.02 -4.23
N LYS A 3 4.48 11.22 -4.45
CA LYS A 3 3.80 12.50 -4.23
C LYS A 3 3.21 12.49 -2.83
N TYR A 4 3.30 13.62 -2.13
CA TYR A 4 2.69 13.82 -0.83
C TYR A 4 1.44 14.67 -0.97
N THR A 5 0.38 14.33 -0.24
CA THR A 5 -0.83 15.15 -0.16
C THR A 5 -1.50 14.93 1.19
N THR A 6 -2.27 15.92 1.61
CA THR A 6 -3.15 15.86 2.77
C THR A 6 -4.56 15.99 2.22
N ASP A 7 -5.38 14.95 2.26
CA ASP A 7 -6.82 15.21 2.25
C ASP A 7 -7.22 15.75 3.64
N ASP A 8 -8.42 16.31 3.77
CA ASP A 8 -8.91 16.96 4.99
C ASP A 8 -8.93 16.03 6.23
N GLN A 9 -8.54 14.76 6.11
CA GLN A 9 -8.56 13.78 7.19
C GLN A 9 -7.20 13.11 7.43
N HIS A 10 -6.40 12.81 6.40
CA HIS A 10 -5.11 12.09 6.59
C HIS A 10 -3.99 12.46 5.59
N PRO A 11 -2.73 12.58 6.05
CA PRO A 11 -1.57 12.67 5.17
C PRO A 11 -1.31 11.32 4.47
N TYR A 12 -1.04 11.35 3.17
CA TYR A 12 -0.64 10.14 2.45
C TYR A 12 0.35 10.41 1.31
N TYR A 13 1.17 9.40 1.04
CA TYR A 13 2.03 9.34 -0.13
C TYR A 13 1.36 8.51 -1.21
N PHE A 14 1.60 8.83 -2.47
CA PHE A 14 1.12 7.99 -3.55
C PHE A 14 2.04 8.00 -4.76
N ASP A 15 1.94 6.95 -5.56
CA ASP A 15 2.45 6.89 -6.92
C ASP A 15 1.35 6.35 -7.84
N LYS A 16 1.37 6.75 -9.12
CA LYS A 16 0.41 6.29 -10.12
C LYS A 16 1.07 6.09 -11.47
N LYS A 17 0.58 5.11 -12.22
CA LYS A 17 1.04 4.81 -13.57
C LYS A 17 -0.14 4.42 -14.46
N ILE A 18 -0.03 4.72 -15.75
CA ILE A 18 -0.87 4.10 -16.79
C ILE A 18 -0.14 2.85 -17.28
N MET A 19 -0.79 1.71 -17.16
CA MET A 19 -0.28 0.41 -17.58
C MET A 19 -0.41 0.24 -19.09
N ASP A 20 0.28 -0.76 -19.66
CA ASP A 20 0.32 -1.02 -21.10
C ASP A 20 -1.09 -1.24 -21.70
N SER A 21 -2.04 -1.80 -20.92
CA SER A 21 -3.43 -1.97 -21.37
C SER A 21 -4.27 -0.68 -21.34
N GLY A 22 -3.70 0.44 -20.86
CA GLY A 22 -4.40 1.70 -20.64
C GLY A 22 -5.12 1.80 -19.30
N GLN A 23 -5.03 0.79 -18.43
CA GLN A 23 -5.53 0.85 -17.06
C GLN A 23 -4.69 1.80 -16.19
N ALA A 24 -5.33 2.52 -15.29
CA ALA A 24 -4.63 3.32 -14.29
C ALA A 24 -4.41 2.49 -13.03
N ILE A 25 -3.18 2.45 -12.53
CA ILE A 25 -2.84 1.87 -11.23
C ILE A 25 -2.33 2.96 -10.30
N ARG A 26 -2.72 2.90 -9.04
CA ARG A 26 -2.34 3.84 -8.00
C ARG A 26 -2.11 3.08 -6.69
N ILE A 27 -0.98 3.36 -6.05
CA ILE A 27 -0.67 2.87 -4.72
C ILE A 27 -0.60 4.05 -3.77
N GLU A 28 -1.16 3.89 -2.57
CA GLU A 28 -1.22 4.90 -1.53
C GLU A 28 -0.66 4.35 -0.22
N PHE A 29 -0.01 5.23 0.54
CA PHE A 29 0.57 4.98 1.84
C PHE A 29 0.01 6.02 2.80
N GLN A 30 -1.09 5.68 3.46
CA GLN A 30 -1.76 6.56 4.41
C GLN A 30 -1.02 6.52 5.75
N GLU A 31 -0.62 7.69 6.24
CA GLU A 31 0.14 7.87 7.47
C GLU A 31 -0.80 8.06 8.66
N GLU A 32 -0.57 7.28 9.71
CA GLU A 32 -1.29 7.37 10.99
C GLU A 32 -0.30 7.29 12.14
N TRP A 33 -0.42 8.21 13.11
CA TRP A 33 0.47 8.27 14.28
C TRP A 33 -0.19 7.74 15.53
N THR A 34 0.59 7.00 16.33
CA THR A 34 0.26 6.70 17.74
C THR A 34 1.51 6.82 18.59
N LYS A 35 1.59 7.89 19.39
CA LYS A 35 2.75 8.19 20.24
C LYS A 35 4.04 8.19 19.41
N THR A 36 4.91 7.19 19.61
CA THR A 36 6.19 7.01 18.92
C THR A 36 6.12 5.99 17.77
N THR A 37 4.93 5.50 17.43
CA THR A 37 4.73 4.57 16.32
C THR A 37 4.04 5.27 15.16
N VAL A 38 4.60 5.14 13.96
CA VAL A 38 3.95 5.50 12.70
C VAL A 38 3.47 4.24 12.02
N TYR A 39 2.24 4.29 11.56
CA TYR A 39 1.62 3.29 10.73
C TYR A 39 1.49 3.83 9.31
N PHE A 40 1.85 3.00 8.33
CA PHE A 40 1.56 3.27 6.92
C PHE A 40 0.62 2.20 6.39
N ASN A 41 -0.64 2.58 6.17
CA ASN A 41 -1.63 1.71 5.55
C ASN A 41 -1.48 1.73 4.03
N ILE A 42 -1.21 0.56 3.45
CA ILE A 42 -0.95 0.36 2.04
C ILE A 42 -2.28 0.04 1.34
N SER A 43 -2.68 0.92 0.43
CA SER A 43 -3.87 0.76 -0.42
C SER A 43 -3.47 0.68 -1.88
N LEU A 44 -3.99 -0.32 -2.60
CA LEU A 44 -3.78 -0.47 -4.03
C LEU A 44 -5.11 -0.34 -4.77
N VAL A 45 -5.17 0.62 -5.69
CA VAL A 45 -6.34 0.88 -6.52
C VAL A 45 -5.97 0.70 -7.99
N ILE A 46 -6.72 -0.14 -8.69
CA ILE A 46 -6.63 -0.31 -10.14
C ILE A 46 -7.95 0.18 -10.72
N LYS A 47 -7.90 1.08 -11.71
CA LYS A 47 -9.09 1.62 -12.39
C LYS A 47 -9.03 1.36 -13.89
N ASN A 48 -10.13 0.86 -14.44
CA ASN A 48 -10.42 0.96 -15.86
C ASN A 48 -10.84 2.40 -16.21
N LYS A 49 -10.51 2.88 -17.42
CA LYS A 49 -10.97 4.20 -17.88
C LYS A 49 -12.51 4.29 -17.80
N ASN A 50 -13.02 5.43 -17.32
CA ASN A 50 -14.41 5.92 -17.38
C ASN A 50 -15.48 5.37 -16.40
N LYS A 51 -15.17 5.00 -15.14
CA LYS A 51 -16.24 4.78 -14.13
C LYS A 51 -15.94 5.42 -12.76
N ASP A 52 -17.02 5.83 -12.10
CA ASP A 52 -17.06 6.56 -10.82
C ASP A 52 -16.28 5.90 -9.68
N PRO A 53 -15.80 6.66 -8.68
CA PRO A 53 -14.86 6.18 -7.68
C PRO A 53 -15.58 5.44 -6.55
N TYR A 54 -15.65 4.11 -6.62
CA TYR A 54 -15.75 3.30 -5.41
C TYR A 54 -14.69 2.17 -5.46
N PRO A 55 -13.72 2.14 -4.54
CA PRO A 55 -12.55 1.25 -4.61
C PRO A 55 -12.82 -0.18 -4.16
N ALA A 56 -14.02 -0.49 -3.65
CA ALA A 56 -14.36 -1.81 -3.19
C ALA A 56 -14.68 -2.73 -4.39
N LEU A 57 -14.07 -3.93 -4.40
CA LEU A 57 -14.47 -5.10 -5.21
C LEU A 57 -14.06 -5.19 -6.70
N GLU A 58 -13.38 -4.22 -7.32
CA GLU A 58 -12.88 -4.45 -8.69
C GLU A 58 -11.73 -5.48 -8.70
N GLN A 59 -12.03 -6.70 -9.15
CA GLN A 59 -11.02 -7.74 -9.35
C GLN A 59 -10.01 -7.29 -10.41
N THR A 60 -8.75 -7.62 -10.15
CA THR A 60 -7.57 -7.24 -10.93
C THR A 60 -7.84 -7.15 -12.42
N GLY A 61 -7.58 -5.96 -12.96
CA GLY A 61 -7.67 -5.63 -14.36
C GLY A 61 -6.94 -6.53 -15.35
N LYS A 62 -7.00 -6.18 -16.63
CA LYS A 62 -6.27 -6.87 -17.73
C LYS A 62 -4.76 -7.03 -17.46
N ASP A 63 -4.16 -6.19 -16.61
CA ASP A 63 -2.75 -6.23 -16.22
C ASP A 63 -2.45 -6.86 -14.85
N GLY A 64 -3.30 -7.77 -14.34
CA GLY A 64 -3.25 -8.29 -12.96
C GLY A 64 -1.85 -8.56 -12.37
N LEU A 65 -1.06 -9.49 -12.94
CA LEU A 65 0.27 -9.81 -12.40
C LEU A 65 1.26 -8.64 -12.54
N LYS A 66 1.27 -7.93 -13.67
CA LYS A 66 2.15 -6.77 -13.90
C LYS A 66 1.86 -5.66 -12.89
N GLY A 67 0.58 -5.41 -12.60
CA GLY A 67 0.14 -4.44 -11.60
C GLY A 67 0.57 -4.83 -10.19
N LEU A 68 0.44 -6.10 -9.83
CA LEU A 68 0.91 -6.60 -8.52
C LEU A 68 2.44 -6.50 -8.36
N LEU A 69 3.21 -6.82 -9.41
CA LEU A 69 4.67 -6.67 -9.39
C LEU A 69 5.09 -5.20 -9.25
N TRP A 70 4.41 -4.30 -9.97
CA TRP A 70 4.63 -2.86 -9.84
C TRP A 70 4.32 -2.39 -8.42
N ALA A 71 3.17 -2.77 -7.86
CA ALA A 71 2.77 -2.39 -6.50
C ALA A 71 3.77 -2.90 -5.45
N ARG A 72 4.20 -4.16 -5.54
CA ARG A 72 5.23 -4.72 -4.66
C ARG A 72 6.52 -3.91 -4.71
N ASN A 73 7.01 -3.59 -5.92
CA ASN A 73 8.23 -2.79 -6.06
C ASN A 73 8.06 -1.40 -5.44
N LYS A 74 6.88 -0.79 -5.59
CA LYS A 74 6.57 0.50 -4.95
C LYS A 74 6.54 0.43 -3.43
N VAL A 75 6.05 -0.66 -2.85
CA VAL A 75 6.14 -0.86 -1.40
C VAL A 75 7.61 -0.86 -0.95
N LEU A 76 8.49 -1.61 -1.63
CA LEU A 76 9.91 -1.68 -1.28
C LEU A 76 10.66 -0.35 -1.53
N GLU A 77 10.32 0.38 -2.59
CA GLU A 77 10.82 1.74 -2.82
C GLU A 77 10.39 2.69 -1.70
N PHE A 78 9.14 2.59 -1.26
CA PHE A 78 8.60 3.41 -0.19
C PHE A 78 9.28 3.13 1.15
N GLU A 79 9.55 1.86 1.46
CA GLU A 79 10.32 1.49 2.68
C GLU A 79 11.68 2.19 2.73
N LYS A 80 12.41 2.26 1.60
CA LYS A 80 13.69 2.96 1.53
C LYS A 80 13.50 4.46 1.70
N PHE A 81 12.53 5.02 0.97
CA PHE A 81 12.20 6.44 1.01
C PHE A 81 11.89 6.92 2.42
N ILE A 82 11.05 6.22 3.18
CA ILE A 82 10.70 6.66 4.55
C ILE A 82 11.84 6.43 5.55
N ARG A 83 12.72 5.45 5.34
CA ARG A 83 13.85 5.18 6.23
C ARG A 83 14.87 6.32 6.20
N GLU A 84 14.94 7.02 5.08
CA GLU A 84 15.83 8.16 4.86
C GLU A 84 15.19 9.48 5.30
N ASP A 85 13.90 9.48 5.66
CA ASP A 85 13.18 10.67 6.09
C ASP A 85 13.38 10.95 7.58
N ALA A 86 14.04 12.08 7.87
CA ALA A 86 14.41 12.50 9.21
C ALA A 86 13.21 12.65 10.17
N ARG A 87 11.98 12.82 9.66
CA ARG A 87 10.75 12.90 10.49
C ARG A 87 10.49 11.64 11.29
N TYR A 88 10.97 10.49 10.82
CA TYR A 88 10.68 9.20 11.45
C TYR A 88 11.88 8.60 12.20
N ASN A 89 13.02 9.31 12.31
CA ASN A 89 14.27 8.79 12.92
C ASN A 89 14.13 8.27 14.35
N LYS A 90 13.15 8.74 15.12
CA LYS A 90 12.90 8.31 16.51
C LYS A 90 11.61 7.49 16.65
N SER A 91 10.99 7.12 15.54
CA SER A 91 9.70 6.45 15.50
C SER A 91 9.85 5.00 15.09
N LYS A 92 9.03 4.14 15.68
CA LYS A 92 8.81 2.79 15.17
C LYS A 92 7.90 2.87 13.95
N ILE A 93 8.30 2.31 12.82
CA ILE A 93 7.50 2.37 11.59
C ILE A 93 6.90 1.00 11.30
N ILE A 94 5.59 0.95 11.08
CA ILE A 94 4.83 -0.27 10.81
C ILE A 94 4.10 -0.11 9.47
N MET A 95 4.52 -0.90 8.50
CA MET A 95 3.81 -1.06 7.23
C MET A 95 2.65 -2.03 7.42
N ILE A 96 1.46 -1.64 6.97
CA ILE A 96 0.22 -2.43 7.08
C ILE A 96 -0.34 -2.66 5.69
N CYS A 97 -0.64 -3.91 5.36
CA CYS A 97 -1.43 -4.26 4.19
C CYS A 97 -2.69 -5.02 4.65
N ARG A 98 -3.85 -4.40 4.45
CA ARG A 98 -5.17 -5.00 4.70
C ARG A 98 -5.78 -5.48 3.38
N TRP A 99 -6.85 -6.26 3.48
CA TRP A 99 -7.57 -6.81 2.35
C TRP A 99 -9.06 -6.91 2.66
N ASP A 100 -9.88 -6.78 1.63
CA ASP A 100 -11.32 -7.00 1.73
C ASP A 100 -11.70 -8.48 1.53
N ASP A 101 -10.89 -9.23 0.77
CA ASP A 101 -11.13 -10.63 0.47
C ASP A 101 -9.87 -11.51 0.60
N SER A 102 -10.09 -12.80 0.84
CA SER A 102 -9.04 -13.79 1.09
C SER A 102 -8.14 -14.07 -0.12
N ARG A 103 -8.61 -13.88 -1.36
CA ARG A 103 -7.78 -14.10 -2.56
C ARG A 103 -6.75 -12.98 -2.69
N ARG A 104 -7.15 -11.73 -2.46
CA ARG A 104 -6.23 -10.58 -2.41
C ARG A 104 -5.21 -10.73 -1.29
N ARG A 105 -5.65 -11.15 -0.09
CA ARG A 105 -4.76 -11.48 1.03
C ARG A 105 -3.63 -12.41 0.60
N ASP A 106 -3.98 -13.51 -0.06
CA ASP A 106 -3.01 -14.56 -0.40
C ASP A 106 -2.03 -14.07 -1.47
N ALA A 107 -2.52 -13.32 -2.47
CA ALA A 107 -1.67 -12.70 -3.48
C ALA A 107 -0.70 -11.67 -2.87
N TYR A 108 -1.19 -10.81 -1.98
CA TYR A 108 -0.36 -9.80 -1.31
C TYR A 108 0.69 -10.47 -0.42
N PHE A 109 0.29 -11.45 0.38
CA PHE A 109 1.21 -12.17 1.26
C PHE A 109 2.26 -12.94 0.46
N TYR A 110 1.88 -13.60 -0.62
CA TYR A 110 2.84 -14.27 -1.52
C TYR A 110 3.88 -13.28 -2.06
N GLY A 111 3.45 -12.09 -2.49
CA GLY A 111 4.33 -11.06 -3.02
C GLY A 111 5.25 -10.41 -1.97
N LEU A 112 4.82 -10.32 -0.71
CA LEU A 112 5.48 -9.54 0.34
C LEU A 112 6.24 -10.39 1.38
N SER A 113 5.85 -11.64 1.60
CA SER A 113 6.41 -12.51 2.65
C SER A 113 7.94 -12.66 2.58
N LYS A 114 8.48 -12.77 1.37
CA LYS A 114 9.92 -12.85 1.10
C LYS A 114 10.71 -11.60 1.53
N TYR A 115 10.01 -10.50 1.78
CA TYR A 115 10.59 -9.21 2.20
C TYR A 115 10.35 -8.92 3.68
N GLY A 116 10.04 -9.93 4.49
CA GLY A 116 9.90 -9.81 5.94
C GLY A 116 8.50 -9.43 6.43
N TYR A 117 7.52 -9.34 5.53
CA TYR A 117 6.12 -9.18 5.91
C TYR A 117 5.55 -10.48 6.48
N LYS A 118 4.80 -10.37 7.56
CA LYS A 118 4.20 -11.51 8.27
C LYS A 118 2.73 -11.24 8.56
N TYR A 119 1.93 -12.30 8.73
CA TYR A 119 0.61 -12.12 9.32
C TYR A 119 0.73 -11.67 10.77
N GLY A 120 -0.13 -10.73 11.15
CA GLY A 120 -0.29 -10.28 12.53
C GLY A 120 -1.70 -9.77 12.78
N MET A 121 -1.93 -9.29 14.00
CA MET A 121 -3.20 -8.72 14.42
C MET A 121 -3.01 -7.22 14.67
N LEU A 122 -3.89 -6.41 14.10
CA LEU A 122 -3.95 -4.97 14.30
C LEU A 122 -5.41 -4.54 14.49
N TYR A 123 -5.70 -3.85 15.59
CA TYR A 123 -7.05 -3.38 15.95
C TYR A 123 -8.12 -4.49 15.87
N GLY A 124 -7.81 -5.69 16.39
CA GLY A 124 -8.73 -6.84 16.37
C GLY A 124 -8.90 -7.52 15.01
N SER A 125 -8.22 -7.04 13.95
CA SER A 125 -8.30 -7.59 12.60
C SER A 125 -6.94 -8.17 12.15
N LYS A 126 -6.98 -9.22 11.33
CA LYS A 126 -5.78 -9.81 10.75
C LYS A 126 -5.24 -8.89 9.65
N ALA A 127 -3.93 -8.64 9.64
CA ALA A 127 -3.25 -7.84 8.64
C ALA A 127 -1.91 -8.48 8.24
N ILE A 128 -1.33 -8.02 7.13
CA ILE A 128 0.04 -8.33 6.73
C ILE A 128 0.88 -7.14 7.20
N LEU A 129 1.84 -7.39 8.09
CA LEU A 129 2.57 -6.37 8.82
C LEU A 129 4.07 -6.53 8.60
N LYS A 130 4.78 -5.40 8.59
CA LYS A 130 6.24 -5.36 8.70
C LYS A 130 6.64 -4.13 9.52
N GLN A 131 7.46 -4.36 10.53
CA GLN A 131 8.18 -3.27 11.19
C GLN A 131 9.45 -3.01 10.38
N ILE A 132 9.68 -1.75 10.03
CA ILE A 132 10.91 -1.30 9.36
C ILE A 132 11.74 -0.43 10.29
#